data_AF-A0A0D1YPZ6-F1
#
_entry.id   AF-A0A0D1YPZ6-F1
#
_cell.length_a   1.000
_cell.length_b   1.000
_cell.length_c   1.000
_cell.angle_alpha   90.00
_cell.angle_beta   90.00
_cell.angle_gamma   90.00
#
_symmetry.space_group_name_H-M   'P 1'
#
loop_
_entity.id
_entity.type
_entity.pdbx_description
1 polymer ?
#
loop_
_entity_poly.entity_id
_entity_poly.type
_entity_poly.pdbx_seq_one_letter_code
_entity_poly.pdbx_strand_id
1 'polypeptide(L)'
;MQRESTATIKTAPASYEQNSPAKAKNIIEIDCRGLEFTEFKADGEWEATGTDSGTKFTGIDLSEGEWFDYDEKAGEEVSIKDIKWEVRRA
;
A
#
# COMPACT_ATOMS: atom_id res chain seq x y z
N MET A 1 -34.56 -12.02 -10.93
CA MET A 1 -34.05 -11.90 -9.56
C MET A 1 -32.61 -11.41 -9.66
N GLN A 2 -32.32 -10.20 -9.22
CA GLN A 2 -30.99 -9.62 -9.31
C GLN A 2 -30.14 -10.13 -8.14
N ARG A 3 -28.92 -10.59 -8.41
CA ARG A 3 -27.98 -10.95 -7.35
C ARG A 3 -27.27 -9.66 -6.92
N GLU A 4 -27.30 -9.39 -5.62
CA GLU A 4 -26.60 -8.26 -5.01
C GLU A 4 -25.28 -8.76 -4.40
N SER A 5 -24.23 -7.97 -4.59
CA SER A 5 -22.91 -8.22 -4.01
C SER A 5 -22.48 -7.00 -3.21
N THR A 6 -21.73 -7.22 -2.12
CA THR A 6 -21.27 -6.16 -1.23
C THR A 6 -19.78 -6.29 -0.95
N ALA A 7 -19.12 -5.15 -0.72
CA ALA A 7 -17.77 -5.05 -0.22
C ALA A 7 -17.70 -3.90 0.78
N THR A 8 -17.06 -4.12 1.94
CA THR A 8 -16.91 -3.10 2.98
C THR A 8 -15.54 -3.24 3.63
N ILE A 9 -14.82 -2.14 3.76
CA ILE A 9 -13.56 -2.08 4.48
C ILE A 9 -13.86 -2.28 5.97
N LYS A 10 -13.33 -3.34 6.58
CA LYS A 10 -13.64 -3.70 7.98
C LYS A 10 -12.93 -2.81 8.98
N THR A 11 -11.71 -2.41 8.69
CA THR A 11 -10.83 -1.64 9.58
C THR A 11 -10.05 -0.60 8.79
N ALA A 12 -9.56 0.43 9.47
CA ALA A 12 -8.70 1.42 8.81
C ALA A 12 -7.46 0.74 8.19
N PRO A 13 -7.01 1.19 7.00
CA PRO A 13 -5.80 0.66 6.39
C PRO A 13 -4.60 0.77 7.33
N ALA A 14 -3.79 -0.28 7.39
CA ALA A 14 -2.57 -0.30 8.16
C ALA A 14 -1.39 0.24 7.34
N SER A 15 -0.49 0.97 8.01
CA SER A 15 0.81 1.36 7.45
C SER A 15 1.65 0.14 7.09
N TYR A 16 2.57 0.29 6.15
CA TYR A 16 3.61 -0.70 5.88
C TYR A 16 4.94 -0.18 6.45
N GLU A 17 5.49 -0.84 7.46
CA GLU A 17 6.77 -0.42 8.05
C GLU A 17 7.95 -1.02 7.29
N GLN A 18 9.03 -0.25 7.16
CA GLN A 18 10.29 -0.73 6.60
C GLN A 18 10.81 -1.92 7.43
N ASN A 19 11.13 -3.01 6.75
CA ASN A 19 11.72 -4.20 7.34
C ASN A 19 12.81 -4.75 6.41
N SER A 20 13.90 -5.26 6.99
CA SER A 20 14.94 -5.98 6.24
C SER A 20 15.11 -7.38 6.82
N PRO A 21 14.73 -8.46 6.10
CA PRO A 21 14.11 -8.44 4.77
C PRO A 21 12.66 -7.94 4.79
N ALA A 22 12.17 -7.48 3.63
CA ALA A 22 10.77 -7.12 3.45
C ALA A 22 9.85 -8.31 3.77
N LYS A 23 8.72 -8.03 4.41
CA LYS A 23 7.72 -9.05 4.80
C LYS A 23 6.36 -8.67 4.26
N ALA A 24 5.61 -9.65 3.77
CA ALA A 24 4.22 -9.41 3.38
C ALA A 24 3.41 -9.00 4.62
N LYS A 25 2.59 -7.95 4.49
CA LYS A 25 1.74 -7.43 5.56
C LYS A 25 0.32 -7.24 5.04
N ASN A 26 -0.66 -7.62 5.85
CA ASN A 26 -2.06 -7.27 5.59
C ASN A 26 -2.23 -5.78 5.87
N ILE A 27 -2.47 -4.99 4.82
CA ILE A 27 -2.69 -3.54 4.95
C ILE A 27 -4.17 -3.15 4.86
N ILE A 28 -5.03 -3.96 4.23
CA ILE A 28 -6.47 -3.71 4.09
C ILE A 28 -7.22 -5.03 4.26
N GLU A 29 -8.32 -5.00 5.01
CA GLU A 29 -9.26 -6.12 5.12
C GLU A 29 -10.64 -5.71 4.59
N ILE A 30 -11.19 -6.50 3.67
CA ILE A 30 -12.49 -6.25 3.04
C ILE A 30 -13.44 -7.40 3.36
N ASP A 31 -14.56 -7.11 4.02
CA ASP A 31 -15.70 -8.03 4.09
C ASP A 31 -16.43 -7.97 2.75
N CYS A 32 -16.48 -9.09 2.03
CA CYS A 32 -17.18 -9.16 0.76
C CYS A 32 -18.14 -10.35 0.70
N ARG A 33 -19.28 -10.14 0.01
CA ARG A 33 -20.32 -11.16 -0.17
C ARG A 33 -20.78 -11.17 -1.61
N GLY A 34 -20.80 -12.34 -2.22
CA GLY A 34 -21.23 -12.51 -3.61
C GLY A 34 -20.24 -11.96 -4.65
N LEU A 35 -18.98 -11.71 -4.26
CA LEU A 35 -17.89 -11.31 -5.16
C LEU A 35 -16.56 -11.85 -4.64
N GLU A 36 -15.55 -11.84 -5.50
CA GLU A 36 -14.16 -12.17 -5.17
C GLU A 36 -13.24 -11.15 -5.84
N PHE A 37 -12.23 -10.68 -5.11
CA PHE A 37 -11.20 -9.80 -5.63
C PHE A 37 -10.10 -10.62 -6.29
N THR A 38 -9.72 -10.25 -7.51
CA THR A 38 -8.71 -10.96 -8.30
C THR A 38 -7.39 -10.20 -8.41
N GLU A 39 -7.43 -8.89 -8.23
CA GLU A 39 -6.28 -7.99 -8.42
C GLU A 39 -6.45 -6.77 -7.50
N PHE A 40 -5.35 -6.25 -6.99
CA PHE A 40 -5.29 -4.96 -6.31
C PHE A 40 -4.39 -4.02 -7.11
N LYS A 41 -4.89 -2.82 -7.37
CA LYS A 41 -4.15 -1.74 -8.02
C LYS A 41 -3.98 -0.62 -7.01
N ALA A 42 -2.73 -0.23 -6.77
CA ALA A 42 -2.37 0.81 -5.81
C ALA A 42 -2.58 2.22 -6.39
N ASP A 43 -3.68 2.42 -7.11
CA ASP A 43 -3.99 3.67 -7.78
C ASP A 43 -4.30 4.78 -6.75
N GLY A 44 -3.90 6.00 -7.07
CA GLY A 44 -4.11 7.17 -6.21
C GLY A 44 -2.83 7.63 -5.51
N GLU A 45 -3.00 8.55 -4.56
CA GLU A 45 -1.90 9.20 -3.87
C GLU A 45 -1.56 8.46 -2.57
N TRP A 46 -0.31 8.00 -2.46
CA TRP A 46 0.22 7.41 -1.24
C TRP A 46 1.04 8.43 -0.44
N GLU A 47 1.21 8.12 0.84
CA GLU A 47 2.02 8.90 1.76
C GLU A 47 3.04 8.01 2.45
N ALA A 48 4.23 8.55 2.69
CA ALA A 48 5.29 7.89 3.44
C ALA A 48 6.00 8.87 4.37
N THR A 49 6.77 8.32 5.31
CA THR A 49 7.62 9.10 6.20
C THR A 49 9.03 8.55 6.14
N GLY A 50 10.01 9.43 5.88
CA GLY A 50 11.43 9.11 5.91
C GLY A 50 11.80 8.50 7.25
N THR A 51 12.53 7.38 7.22
CA THR A 51 12.80 6.51 8.37
C THR A 51 13.59 7.23 9.46
N ASP A 52 14.58 8.04 9.04
CA ASP A 52 15.52 8.67 9.95
C ASP A 52 15.22 10.16 10.15
N SER A 53 14.73 10.83 9.11
CA SER A 53 14.47 12.28 9.08
C SER A 53 13.07 12.68 9.56
N GLY A 54 12.10 11.75 9.50
CA GLY A 54 10.69 12.08 9.64
C GLY A 54 10.11 12.94 8.50
N THR A 55 10.84 13.14 7.40
CA THR A 55 10.35 13.87 6.21
C THR A 55 9.07 13.24 5.70
N LYS A 56 8.06 14.06 5.40
CA LYS A 56 6.77 13.60 4.90
C LYS A 56 6.78 13.66 3.38
N PHE A 57 6.48 12.53 2.76
CA PHE A 57 6.30 12.39 1.32
C PHE A 57 4.82 12.16 1.05
N THR A 58 4.26 12.92 0.11
CA THR A 58 2.84 12.91 -0.27
C THR A 58 2.71 12.84 -1.78
N GLY A 59 1.61 12.31 -2.29
CA GLY A 59 1.42 12.19 -3.75
C GLY A 59 2.33 11.12 -4.37
N ILE A 60 2.72 10.11 -3.58
CA ILE A 60 3.52 9.00 -4.06
C ILE A 60 2.67 8.16 -5.00
N ASP A 61 3.16 7.96 -6.23
CA ASP A 61 2.57 7.06 -7.21
C ASP A 61 3.29 5.71 -7.17
N LEU A 62 2.55 4.63 -6.93
CA LEU A 62 3.06 3.25 -6.85
C LEU A 62 2.67 2.41 -8.07
N SER A 63 2.06 3.02 -9.10
CA SER A 63 1.52 2.31 -10.27
C SER A 63 2.59 1.62 -11.12
N GLU A 64 3.82 2.14 -11.13
CA GLU A 64 4.95 1.56 -11.87
C GLU A 64 5.68 0.45 -11.08
N GLY A 65 5.27 0.18 -9.83
CA GLY A 65 5.90 -0.83 -8.97
C GLY A 65 7.21 -0.38 -8.30
N GLU A 66 7.64 0.85 -8.57
CA GLU A 66 8.76 1.51 -7.94
C GLU A 66 8.53 3.03 -7.85
N TRP A 67 9.17 3.66 -6.87
CA TRP A 67 9.15 5.09 -6.64
C TRP A 67 10.47 5.53 -6.02
N PHE A 68 10.94 6.71 -6.40
CA PHE A 68 12.22 7.28 -5.99
C PHE A 68 12.06 8.77 -5.69
N ASP A 69 12.77 9.24 -4.68
CA ASP A 69 12.85 10.65 -4.32
C ASP A 69 14.13 10.90 -3.51
N TYR A 70 14.34 12.15 -3.10
CA TYR A 70 15.49 12.55 -2.30
C TYR A 70 15.04 13.19 -0.99
N ASP A 71 15.53 12.66 0.12
CA ASP A 71 15.26 13.22 1.44
C ASP A 71 16.31 14.28 1.77
N GLU A 72 15.99 15.54 1.46
CA GLU A 72 16.85 16.69 1.73
C GLU A 72 17.28 16.82 3.20
N LYS A 73 16.47 16.33 4.15
CA LYS A 73 16.84 16.39 5.58
C LYS A 73 17.83 15.31 5.98
N ALA A 74 17.74 14.13 5.36
CA ALA A 74 18.70 13.06 5.56
C ALA A 74 19.96 13.23 4.69
N GLY A 75 19.84 13.94 3.56
CA GLY A 75 20.89 14.03 2.55
C GLY A 75 21.06 12.74 1.75
N GLU A 76 20.01 11.92 1.63
CA GLU A 76 20.06 10.57 1.05
C GLU A 76 18.90 10.32 0.07
N GLU A 77 19.13 9.43 -0.90
CA GLU A 77 18.07 8.94 -1.80
C GLU A 77 17.14 7.98 -1.03
N VAL A 78 15.84 8.16 -1.20
CA VAL A 78 14.81 7.27 -0.67
C VAL A 78 14.07 6.59 -1.82
N SER A 79 13.64 5.36 -1.60
CA SER A 79 12.89 4.64 -2.63
C SER A 79 11.98 3.56 -2.05
N ILE A 80 10.94 3.23 -2.82
CA ILE A 80 10.09 2.06 -2.63
C ILE A 80 10.24 1.23 -3.91
N LYS A 81 10.67 -0.03 -3.79
CA LYS A 81 11.01 -0.88 -4.94
C LYS A 81 10.38 -2.26 -4.80
N ASP A 82 10.32 -3.00 -5.91
CA ASP A 82 9.86 -4.38 -5.96
C ASP A 82 8.45 -4.58 -5.35
N ILE A 83 7.57 -3.61 -5.57
CA ILE A 83 6.23 -3.59 -4.97
C ILE A 83 5.43 -4.78 -5.49
N LYS A 84 4.86 -5.54 -4.55
CA LYS A 84 4.03 -6.71 -4.83
C LYS A 84 2.76 -6.66 -4.02
N TRP A 85 1.64 -6.86 -4.70
CA TRP A 85 0.32 -6.93 -4.09
C TRP A 85 -0.19 -8.37 -4.14
N GLU A 86 -0.74 -8.83 -3.02
CA GLU A 86 -1.36 -10.14 -2.91
C GLU A 86 -2.77 -9.95 -2.37
N VAL A 87 -3.76 -10.44 -3.13
CA VAL A 87 -5.13 -10.59 -2.63
C VAL A 87 -5.27 -12.04 -2.17
N ARG A 88 -5.54 -12.22 -0.88
CA ARG A 88 -5.74 -13.54 -0.28
C ARG A 88 -7.00 -13.59 0.56
N ARG A 89 -7.57 -14.78 0.64
CA ARG A 89 -8.67 -15.05 1.58
C ARG A 89 -8.09 -15.13 3.00
N ALA A 90 -8.77 -14.48 3.94
CA ALA A 90 -8.44 -14.56 5.36
C ALA A 90 -8.76 -15.95 5.93
#